data_AF-A0A924WTP7-F1
#
_entry.id   AF-A0A924WTP7-F1
#
_cell.length_a   1.000
_cell.length_b   1.000
_cell.length_c   1.000
_cell.angle_alpha   90.00
_cell.angle_beta   90.00
_cell.angle_gamma   90.00
#
_symmetry.space_group_name_H-M   'P 1'
#
loop_
_entity.id
_entity.type
_entity.pdbx_description
1 polymer ?
#
loop_
_entity_poly.entity_id
_entity_poly.type
_entity_poly.pdbx_seq_one_letter_code
_entity_poly.pdbx_strand_id
1 'polypeptide(L)'
;MRPLIANGTISLVVFIACSISASTASAAAPDKVNLAIENGVKHLYKQQNAAGNWERTQMKPAGAKDAEADQGQWGGRTSLCTYALLAAGEKALDPRIVKATDFLRKAPITGHYALGVRANVWLNLPQTDENKQAMIKDARLLTTGVSKAGGNRGFYDYQPGGPRLDISCSQYGVLGAWAVAQKLEDVKKEYWTLIETSWRAQQSDAGGWAYNGLKDANVNIQMTAAGVATLFITQEFLHADDGIDGTKGNIVDPFLTRGLAWVANNFQGLLAEGRNDHRLYALYGIERIGVASGYKYFGSLDWFQAGSDWIVKNQRPDGSWGSEENTAFAVLFLSRGRAPVMMNKLQYSITRPGAEKSEEANWNQRPRDAANATRWVMSKTERTLNWQTVNLDVANIADLHDSTILYMTGNQTLGFTPPQKAVLKQYIEEGGMIIASADTAKQEFVKSFRDLGKELFPQNEFAPLQDKVDHPLLAGQMFPISNWKRKPRIEALGNRARVFMILIPSDDFGRVLQRRDLNRSEIFEFLADAFLYSTDKSEARYKGVTHVVRADPAKVPAATT
;
A
#
# COMPACT_ATOMS: atom_id res chain seq x y z
N MET A 1 -3.99 -32.28 50.72
CA MET A 1 -2.65 -31.79 50.30
C MET A 1 -2.09 -32.71 49.21
N ARG A 2 -2.27 -32.32 47.95
CA ARG A 2 -1.55 -32.82 46.76
C ARG A 2 -1.58 -31.67 45.73
N PRO A 3 -0.47 -31.31 45.07
CA PRO A 3 -0.38 -30.13 44.24
C PRO A 3 -0.88 -30.40 42.80
N LEU A 4 -1.48 -29.36 42.20
CA LEU A 4 -1.85 -29.29 40.78
C LEU A 4 -0.59 -29.03 39.92
N ILE A 5 -0.43 -29.83 38.86
CA ILE A 5 0.51 -29.60 37.76
C ILE A 5 -0.27 -28.96 36.62
N ALA A 6 0.13 -27.76 36.21
CA ALA A 6 -0.40 -27.06 35.05
C ALA A 6 0.33 -27.53 33.78
N ASN A 7 -0.43 -28.11 32.84
CA ASN A 7 0.06 -28.47 31.52
C ASN A 7 0.03 -27.24 30.60
N GLY A 8 1.19 -26.63 30.36
CA GLY A 8 1.39 -25.65 29.29
C GLY A 8 1.67 -26.35 27.97
N THR A 9 0.76 -26.24 27.01
CA THR A 9 0.91 -26.79 25.66
C THR A 9 1.81 -25.86 24.83
N ILE A 10 3.06 -26.28 24.60
CA ILE A 10 3.99 -25.61 23.67
C ILE A 10 3.60 -26.04 22.25
N SER A 11 3.06 -25.11 21.45
CA SER A 11 2.89 -25.33 20.01
C SER A 11 4.23 -25.15 19.29
N LEU A 12 4.86 -26.27 18.95
CA LEU A 12 6.08 -26.34 18.13
C LEU A 12 5.67 -26.26 16.64
N VAL A 13 5.86 -25.11 16.00
CA VAL A 13 5.73 -24.98 14.54
C VAL A 13 7.02 -25.52 13.92
N VAL A 14 6.96 -26.77 13.42
CA VAL A 14 8.03 -27.39 12.65
C VAL A 14 7.94 -26.91 11.21
N PHE A 15 8.90 -26.11 10.76
CA PHE A 15 9.10 -25.80 9.35
C PHE A 15 9.71 -27.02 8.66
N ILE A 16 8.90 -27.76 7.92
CA ILE A 16 9.40 -28.77 6.98
C ILE A 16 9.88 -28.03 5.72
N ALA A 17 11.19 -28.06 5.49
CA ALA A 17 11.81 -27.55 4.27
C ALA A 17 11.48 -28.49 3.10
N CYS A 18 10.37 -28.22 2.41
CA CYS A 18 10.12 -28.79 1.09
C CYS A 18 10.84 -27.92 0.05
N SER A 19 11.96 -28.42 -0.47
CA SER A 19 12.59 -27.93 -1.69
C SER A 19 11.67 -28.19 -2.89
N ILE A 20 10.76 -27.26 -3.14
CA ILE A 20 9.96 -27.21 -4.37
C ILE A 20 10.80 -26.45 -5.39
N SER A 21 11.23 -27.14 -6.43
CA SER A 21 11.74 -26.51 -7.65
C SER A 21 10.64 -25.60 -8.19
N ALA A 22 10.80 -24.29 -8.01
CA ALA A 22 9.89 -23.29 -8.54
C ALA A 22 9.88 -23.40 -10.06
N SER A 23 8.83 -23.98 -10.62
CA SER A 23 8.52 -23.79 -12.03
C SER A 23 8.23 -22.30 -12.21
N THR A 24 9.07 -21.63 -12.99
CA THR A 24 8.84 -20.26 -13.43
C THR A 24 7.65 -20.23 -14.38
N ALA A 25 6.45 -20.28 -13.84
CA ALA A 25 5.26 -19.86 -14.56
C ALA A 25 5.53 -18.42 -15.02
N SER A 26 5.54 -18.21 -16.35
CA SER A 26 5.86 -16.93 -16.95
C SER A 26 4.91 -15.86 -16.41
N ALA A 27 5.44 -14.98 -15.57
CA ALA A 27 4.85 -13.71 -15.18
C ALA A 27 4.26 -12.96 -16.40
N ALA A 28 3.14 -12.26 -16.21
CA ALA A 28 2.67 -11.22 -17.12
C ALA A 28 3.73 -10.14 -17.15
N ALA A 29 4.47 -10.09 -18.26
CA ALA A 29 5.47 -9.07 -18.50
C ALA A 29 4.87 -7.66 -18.34
N PRO A 30 5.61 -6.67 -17.81
CA PRO A 30 5.13 -5.31 -17.62
C PRO A 30 4.44 -4.71 -18.86
N ASP A 31 4.95 -5.00 -20.06
CA ASP A 31 4.35 -4.53 -21.32
C ASP A 31 2.95 -5.10 -21.57
N LYS A 32 2.71 -6.36 -21.19
CA LYS A 32 1.37 -6.97 -21.29
C LYS A 32 0.39 -6.34 -20.31
N VAL A 33 0.86 -5.99 -19.11
CA VAL A 33 0.06 -5.26 -18.13
C VAL A 33 -0.31 -3.88 -18.66
N ASN A 34 0.65 -3.15 -19.23
CA ASN A 34 0.41 -1.83 -19.83
C ASN A 34 -0.62 -1.92 -20.97
N LEU A 35 -0.44 -2.87 -21.90
CA LEU A 35 -1.37 -3.08 -23.00
C LEU A 35 -2.78 -3.44 -22.50
N ALA A 36 -2.90 -4.27 -21.46
CA ALA A 36 -4.18 -4.62 -20.88
C ALA A 36 -4.89 -3.40 -20.28
N ILE A 37 -4.17 -2.51 -19.59
CA ILE A 37 -4.72 -1.24 -19.08
C ILE A 37 -5.21 -0.37 -20.23
N GLU A 38 -4.38 -0.16 -21.26
CA GLU A 38 -4.77 0.66 -22.42
C GLU A 38 -6.03 0.15 -23.10
N ASN A 39 -6.15 -1.17 -23.28
CA ASN A 39 -7.32 -1.80 -23.87
C ASN A 39 -8.56 -1.63 -22.99
N GLY A 40 -8.42 -1.77 -21.66
CA GLY A 40 -9.49 -1.52 -20.70
C GLY A 40 -9.97 -0.06 -20.72
N VAL A 41 -9.04 0.88 -20.74
CA VAL A 41 -9.32 2.33 -20.84
C VAL A 41 -10.06 2.66 -22.15
N LYS A 42 -9.56 2.15 -23.29
CA LYS A 42 -10.23 2.30 -24.60
C LYS A 42 -11.65 1.74 -24.56
N HIS A 43 -11.85 0.58 -23.94
CA HIS A 43 -13.17 -0.01 -23.78
C HIS A 43 -14.10 0.87 -22.94
N LEU A 44 -13.65 1.34 -21.76
CA LEU A 44 -14.46 2.20 -20.90
C LEU A 44 -14.91 3.46 -21.64
N TYR A 45 -14.01 4.12 -22.38
CA TYR A 45 -14.40 5.30 -23.19
C TYR A 45 -15.41 4.97 -24.29
N LYS A 46 -15.32 3.79 -24.92
CA LYS A 46 -16.31 3.35 -25.91
C LYS A 46 -17.72 3.22 -25.31
N GLN A 47 -17.83 2.88 -24.02
CA GLN A 47 -19.11 2.76 -23.31
C GLN A 47 -19.61 4.10 -22.74
N GLN A 48 -18.83 5.17 -22.80
CA GLN A 48 -19.28 6.48 -22.35
C GLN A 48 -20.39 6.99 -23.28
N ASN A 49 -21.58 7.26 -22.73
CA ASN A 49 -22.70 7.74 -23.53
C ASN A 49 -22.52 9.19 -23.98
N ALA A 50 -23.41 9.68 -24.86
CA ALA A 50 -23.36 11.04 -25.39
C ALA A 50 -23.46 12.13 -24.29
N ALA A 51 -24.08 11.82 -23.16
CA ALA A 51 -24.18 12.68 -21.98
C ALA A 51 -22.93 12.60 -21.07
N GLY A 52 -21.89 11.88 -21.49
CA GLY A 52 -20.59 11.82 -20.81
C GLY A 52 -20.55 10.95 -19.55
N ASN A 53 -21.50 10.02 -19.39
CA ASN A 53 -21.57 9.15 -18.22
C ASN A 53 -21.78 7.68 -18.65
N TRP A 54 -21.84 6.77 -17.67
CA TRP A 54 -22.00 5.33 -17.90
C TRP A 54 -23.34 4.78 -17.38
N GLU A 55 -24.25 5.64 -16.91
CA GLU A 55 -25.51 5.15 -16.38
C GLU A 55 -26.38 4.53 -17.49
N ARG A 56 -26.94 3.35 -17.21
CA ARG A 56 -27.79 2.59 -18.16
C ARG A 56 -29.23 3.09 -18.19
N THR A 57 -29.64 3.80 -17.14
CA THR A 57 -30.99 4.31 -16.93
C THR A 57 -30.93 5.78 -16.54
N GLN A 58 -32.00 6.50 -16.85
CA GLN A 58 -32.20 7.84 -16.29
C GLN A 58 -32.48 7.75 -14.80
N MET A 59 -32.08 8.79 -14.05
CA MET A 59 -32.40 8.90 -12.62
C MET A 59 -33.91 8.86 -12.43
N LYS A 60 -34.39 7.94 -11.59
CA LYS A 60 -35.81 7.92 -11.22
C LYS A 60 -36.14 9.02 -10.18
N PRO A 61 -37.32 9.65 -10.25
CA PRO A 61 -37.77 10.58 -9.20
C PRO A 61 -37.89 9.89 -7.84
N ALA A 62 -37.69 10.65 -6.76
CA ALA A 62 -37.90 10.17 -5.40
C ALA A 62 -39.35 9.69 -5.21
N GLY A 63 -39.53 8.46 -4.67
CA GLY A 63 -40.85 7.90 -4.36
C GLY A 63 -41.52 7.05 -5.46
N ALA A 64 -40.82 6.73 -6.56
CA ALA A 64 -41.36 5.82 -7.58
C ALA A 64 -41.62 4.40 -7.02
N LYS A 65 -42.70 3.74 -7.47
CA LYS A 65 -43.17 2.44 -6.95
C LYS A 65 -42.15 1.29 -7.07
N ASP A 66 -41.24 1.36 -8.04
CA ASP A 66 -40.15 0.38 -8.28
C ASP A 66 -38.75 1.03 -8.13
N ALA A 67 -38.61 1.95 -7.18
CA ALA A 67 -37.35 2.65 -6.89
C ALA A 67 -36.25 1.74 -6.31
N GLU A 68 -36.52 0.44 -6.10
CA GLU A 68 -35.51 -0.56 -5.71
C GLU A 68 -34.33 -0.64 -6.69
N ALA A 69 -34.53 -0.29 -7.97
CA ALA A 69 -33.48 -0.31 -8.99
C ALA A 69 -32.41 0.80 -8.82
N ASP A 70 -32.67 1.83 -8.02
CA ASP A 70 -31.72 2.91 -7.71
C ASP A 70 -31.82 3.24 -6.21
N GLN A 71 -31.37 2.33 -5.35
CA GLN A 71 -31.20 2.53 -3.90
C GLN A 71 -30.17 3.64 -3.59
N GLY A 72 -30.38 4.85 -4.12
CA GLY A 72 -29.46 6.00 -4.20
C GLY A 72 -28.12 5.74 -4.87
N GLN A 73 -27.93 4.58 -5.52
CA GLN A 73 -26.68 4.17 -6.14
C GLN A 73 -26.50 4.67 -7.58
N TRP A 74 -27.52 5.31 -8.14
CA TRP A 74 -27.42 5.95 -9.45
C TRP A 74 -26.24 6.93 -9.50
N GLY A 75 -25.44 6.87 -10.55
CA GLY A 75 -24.18 7.60 -10.64
C GLY A 75 -22.97 6.84 -10.09
N GLY A 76 -23.18 5.69 -9.44
CA GLY A 76 -22.12 4.82 -8.94
C GLY A 76 -21.28 4.19 -10.05
N ARG A 77 -21.89 3.80 -11.18
CA ARG A 77 -21.14 3.25 -12.32
C ARG A 77 -20.23 4.31 -12.94
N THR A 78 -20.76 5.52 -13.12
CA THR A 78 -19.99 6.67 -13.61
C THR A 78 -18.86 7.02 -12.65
N SER A 79 -19.11 6.96 -11.33
CA SER A 79 -18.08 7.17 -10.31
C SER A 79 -16.96 6.13 -10.43
N LEU A 80 -17.31 4.85 -10.58
CA LEU A 80 -16.34 3.75 -10.67
C LEU A 80 -15.51 3.82 -11.96
N CYS A 81 -16.15 4.05 -13.10
CA CYS A 81 -15.45 4.19 -14.38
C CYS A 81 -14.52 5.40 -14.38
N THR A 82 -15.00 6.56 -13.89
CA THR A 82 -14.19 7.78 -13.79
C THR A 82 -12.99 7.57 -12.86
N TYR A 83 -13.20 6.92 -11.72
CA TYR A 83 -12.11 6.61 -10.80
C TYR A 83 -11.07 5.68 -11.43
N ALA A 84 -11.50 4.62 -12.13
CA ALA A 84 -10.59 3.70 -12.82
C ALA A 84 -9.76 4.41 -13.90
N LEU A 85 -10.39 5.31 -14.68
CA LEU A 85 -9.69 6.10 -15.71
C LEU A 85 -8.65 7.04 -15.09
N LEU A 86 -9.01 7.77 -14.02
CA LEU A 86 -8.07 8.63 -13.30
C LEU A 86 -6.90 7.83 -12.70
N ALA A 87 -7.19 6.67 -12.11
CA ALA A 87 -6.15 5.78 -11.56
C ALA A 87 -5.25 5.17 -12.65
N ALA A 88 -5.74 5.04 -13.89
CA ALA A 88 -4.96 4.61 -15.04
C ALA A 88 -4.05 5.71 -15.62
N GLY A 89 -4.17 6.96 -15.13
CA GLY A 89 -3.37 8.10 -15.56
C GLY A 89 -4.06 8.99 -16.60
N GLU A 90 -5.36 8.81 -16.87
CA GLU A 90 -6.11 9.74 -17.71
C GLU A 90 -6.15 11.14 -17.07
N LYS A 91 -5.95 12.17 -17.89
CA LYS A 91 -5.79 13.54 -17.40
C LYS A 91 -7.13 14.09 -16.89
N ALA A 92 -7.10 14.75 -15.73
CA ALA A 92 -8.28 15.38 -15.14
C ALA A 92 -8.97 16.42 -16.06
N LEU A 93 -8.21 17.03 -16.98
CA LEU A 93 -8.70 18.01 -17.95
C LEU A 93 -9.10 17.40 -19.30
N ASP A 94 -9.02 16.07 -19.47
CA ASP A 94 -9.54 15.43 -20.68
C ASP A 94 -11.04 15.71 -20.80
N PRO A 95 -11.55 16.19 -21.96
CA PRO A 95 -12.96 16.54 -22.13
C PRO A 95 -13.94 15.42 -21.75
N ARG A 96 -13.55 14.15 -21.89
CA ARG A 96 -14.35 12.99 -21.52
C ARG A 96 -14.45 12.83 -20.00
N ILE A 97 -13.35 13.09 -19.28
CA ILE A 97 -13.33 13.12 -17.80
C ILE A 97 -14.09 14.33 -17.27
N VAL A 98 -13.90 15.51 -17.87
CA VAL A 98 -14.62 16.73 -17.50
C VAL A 98 -16.13 16.51 -17.57
N LYS A 99 -16.66 15.96 -18.67
CA LYS A 99 -18.10 15.64 -18.80
C LYS A 99 -18.59 14.68 -17.70
N ALA A 100 -17.81 13.64 -17.38
CA ALA A 100 -18.17 12.70 -16.33
C ALA A 100 -18.20 13.37 -14.95
N THR A 101 -17.23 14.21 -14.64
CA THR A 101 -17.17 14.93 -13.36
C THR A 101 -18.27 16.00 -13.26
N ASP A 102 -18.62 16.69 -14.35
CA ASP A 102 -19.75 17.61 -14.43
C ASP A 102 -21.08 16.91 -14.12
N PHE A 103 -21.27 15.71 -14.67
CA PHE A 103 -22.40 14.86 -14.34
C PHE A 103 -22.39 14.50 -12.84
N LEU A 104 -21.26 14.04 -12.30
CA LEU A 104 -21.14 13.60 -10.91
C LEU A 104 -21.38 14.72 -9.89
N ARG A 105 -21.02 15.98 -10.20
CA ARG A 105 -21.32 17.13 -9.34
C ARG A 105 -22.82 17.40 -9.23
N LYS A 106 -23.57 17.14 -10.30
CA LYS A 106 -25.03 17.37 -10.37
C LYS A 106 -25.85 16.16 -9.88
N ALA A 107 -25.27 14.96 -9.93
CA ALA A 107 -25.95 13.73 -9.58
C ALA A 107 -26.39 13.72 -8.10
N PRO A 108 -27.68 13.47 -7.80
CA PRO A 108 -28.24 13.45 -6.44
C PRO A 108 -27.94 12.12 -5.73
N ILE A 109 -26.67 11.73 -5.69
CA ILE A 109 -26.21 10.47 -5.10
C ILE A 109 -26.38 10.51 -3.59
N THR A 110 -27.10 9.53 -3.04
CA THR A 110 -27.28 9.33 -1.58
C THR A 110 -26.85 7.95 -1.11
N GLY A 111 -26.65 7.02 -2.03
CA GLY A 111 -26.27 5.65 -1.72
C GLY A 111 -24.80 5.53 -1.36
N HIS A 112 -24.51 4.77 -0.30
CA HIS A 112 -23.18 4.76 0.29
C HIS A 112 -22.11 4.09 -0.59
N TYR A 113 -22.46 3.12 -1.45
CA TYR A 113 -21.51 2.62 -2.47
C TYR A 113 -21.11 3.73 -3.43
N ALA A 114 -22.09 4.35 -4.08
CA ALA A 114 -21.86 5.37 -5.08
C ALA A 114 -21.17 6.60 -4.49
N LEU A 115 -21.56 7.06 -3.30
CA LEU A 115 -20.89 8.13 -2.56
C LEU A 115 -19.43 7.77 -2.24
N GLY A 116 -19.20 6.55 -1.74
CA GLY A 116 -17.88 6.07 -1.40
C GLY A 116 -16.92 6.09 -2.60
N VAL A 117 -17.40 5.62 -3.75
CA VAL A 117 -16.62 5.65 -4.99
C VAL A 117 -16.45 7.07 -5.53
N ARG A 118 -17.50 7.91 -5.49
CA ARG A 118 -17.42 9.31 -5.95
C ARG A 118 -16.39 10.12 -5.17
N ALA A 119 -16.27 9.91 -3.86
CA ALA A 119 -15.23 10.55 -3.05
C ALA A 119 -13.81 10.22 -3.55
N ASN A 120 -13.59 9.02 -4.10
CA ASN A 120 -12.31 8.65 -4.72
C ASN A 120 -12.07 9.36 -6.07
N VAL A 121 -13.13 9.74 -6.80
CA VAL A 121 -12.99 10.62 -7.97
C VAL A 121 -12.44 11.98 -7.52
N TRP A 122 -13.05 12.59 -6.51
CA TRP A 122 -12.63 13.91 -6.01
C TRP A 122 -11.20 13.94 -5.46
N LEU A 123 -10.76 12.84 -4.84
CA LEU A 123 -9.38 12.68 -4.38
C LEU A 123 -8.36 12.80 -5.52
N ASN A 124 -8.72 12.34 -6.72
CA ASN A 124 -7.84 12.28 -7.90
C ASN A 124 -8.04 13.45 -8.87
N LEU A 125 -8.78 14.50 -8.46
CA LEU A 125 -8.92 15.73 -9.23
C LEU A 125 -8.14 16.88 -8.60
N PRO A 126 -7.78 17.92 -9.39
CA PRO A 126 -7.30 19.19 -8.85
C PRO A 126 -8.28 19.75 -7.81
N GLN A 127 -7.73 20.28 -6.71
CA GLN A 127 -8.53 20.76 -5.58
C GLN A 127 -9.04 22.19 -5.82
N THR A 128 -9.83 22.36 -6.89
CA THR A 128 -10.62 23.60 -7.13
C THR A 128 -11.69 23.75 -6.06
N ASP A 129 -12.26 24.95 -5.92
CA ASP A 129 -13.29 25.21 -4.92
C ASP A 129 -14.53 24.33 -5.15
N GLU A 130 -14.93 24.09 -6.40
CA GLU A 130 -16.07 23.23 -6.73
C GLU A 130 -15.84 21.78 -6.32
N ASN A 131 -14.64 21.24 -6.60
CA ASN A 131 -14.29 19.87 -6.24
C ASN A 131 -14.17 19.71 -4.71
N LYS A 132 -13.62 20.72 -4.01
CA LYS A 132 -13.58 20.74 -2.54
C LYS A 132 -14.99 20.77 -1.95
N GLN A 133 -15.90 21.60 -2.45
CA GLN A 133 -17.27 21.66 -1.96
C GLN A 133 -18.03 20.35 -2.21
N ALA A 134 -17.83 19.71 -3.37
CA ALA A 134 -18.39 18.38 -3.63
C ALA A 134 -17.84 17.32 -2.65
N MET A 135 -16.54 17.36 -2.36
CA MET A 135 -15.91 16.47 -1.40
C MET A 135 -16.40 16.70 0.04
N ILE A 136 -16.55 17.95 0.49
CA ILE A 136 -17.11 18.30 1.81
C ILE A 136 -18.54 17.78 1.95
N LYS A 137 -19.37 17.94 0.91
CA LYS A 137 -20.73 17.40 0.87
C LYS A 137 -20.73 15.88 1.05
N ASP A 138 -19.88 15.17 0.31
CA ASP A 138 -19.77 13.71 0.39
C ASP A 138 -19.25 13.27 1.77
N ALA A 139 -18.30 14.02 2.36
CA ALA A 139 -17.82 13.79 3.73
C ALA A 139 -18.95 13.81 4.75
N ARG A 140 -19.82 14.84 4.67
CA ARG A 140 -20.97 14.97 5.56
C ARG A 140 -21.95 13.81 5.38
N LEU A 141 -22.27 13.44 4.14
CA LEU A 141 -23.20 12.34 3.86
C LEU A 141 -22.64 11.00 4.37
N LEU A 142 -21.36 10.73 4.16
CA LEU A 142 -20.71 9.49 4.61
C LEU A 142 -20.62 9.42 6.14
N THR A 143 -20.15 10.48 6.80
CA THR A 143 -19.96 10.48 8.27
C THR A 143 -21.28 10.53 9.06
N THR A 144 -22.36 11.02 8.45
CA THR A 144 -23.71 11.00 9.05
C THR A 144 -24.49 9.74 8.69
N GLY A 145 -24.18 9.11 7.55
CA GLY A 145 -24.84 7.91 7.03
C GLY A 145 -24.41 6.59 7.68
N VAL A 146 -23.27 6.55 8.38
CA VAL A 146 -22.86 5.38 9.18
C VAL A 146 -23.84 5.15 10.33
N SER A 147 -24.24 3.91 10.56
CA SER A 147 -25.10 3.59 11.70
C SER A 147 -24.33 3.80 13.01
N LYS A 148 -24.97 4.49 13.97
CA LYS A 148 -24.38 4.80 15.29
C LYS A 148 -24.94 3.94 16.41
N ALA A 149 -25.90 3.07 16.14
CA ALA A 149 -26.57 2.26 17.16
C ALA A 149 -27.11 0.95 16.57
N GLY A 150 -27.57 0.05 17.44
CA GLY A 150 -28.17 -1.23 17.02
C GLY A 150 -27.16 -2.23 16.44
N GLY A 151 -27.69 -3.30 15.86
CA GLY A 151 -26.91 -4.44 15.37
C GLY A 151 -25.97 -4.13 14.19
N ASN A 152 -26.19 -3.01 13.47
CA ASN A 152 -25.33 -2.55 12.38
C ASN A 152 -24.45 -1.34 12.75
N ARG A 153 -24.29 -1.04 14.04
CA ARG A 153 -23.43 0.08 14.50
C ARG A 153 -22.03 -0.01 13.88
N GLY A 154 -21.56 1.09 13.27
CA GLY A 154 -20.28 1.21 12.58
C GLY A 154 -20.27 0.67 11.15
N PHE A 155 -21.44 0.30 10.62
CA PHE A 155 -21.64 -0.20 9.26
C PHE A 155 -22.62 0.70 8.50
N TYR A 156 -22.61 0.55 7.18
CA TYR A 156 -23.45 1.25 6.23
C TYR A 156 -24.47 0.28 5.63
N ASP A 157 -25.70 0.76 5.48
CA ASP A 157 -26.70 0.18 4.60
C ASP A 157 -26.53 0.76 3.18
N TYR A 158 -27.24 0.28 2.16
CA TYR A 158 -27.28 0.89 0.84
C TYR A 158 -27.82 2.33 0.88
N GLN A 159 -28.73 2.63 1.81
CA GLN A 159 -29.30 3.95 2.02
C GLN A 159 -29.08 4.47 3.45
N PRO A 160 -29.03 5.80 3.65
CA PRO A 160 -29.02 6.39 4.99
C PRO A 160 -30.18 5.89 5.85
N GLY A 161 -29.89 5.52 7.11
CA GLY A 161 -30.90 5.13 8.09
C GLY A 161 -31.43 3.70 8.00
N GLY A 162 -30.93 2.88 7.06
CA GLY A 162 -31.32 1.48 6.98
C GLY A 162 -30.71 0.59 8.09
N PRO A 163 -31.37 -0.52 8.47
CA PRO A 163 -30.95 -1.37 9.58
C PRO A 163 -29.93 -2.46 9.18
N ARG A 164 -29.54 -2.56 7.90
CA ARG A 164 -28.69 -3.64 7.40
C ARG A 164 -27.26 -3.49 7.90
N LEU A 165 -26.67 -4.61 8.33
CA LEU A 165 -25.22 -4.76 8.43
C LEU A 165 -24.76 -5.37 7.10
N ASP A 166 -24.08 -4.57 6.29
CA ASP A 166 -23.55 -4.99 4.99
C ASP A 166 -22.06 -4.64 4.91
N ILE A 167 -21.18 -5.63 5.05
CA ILE A 167 -19.71 -5.41 5.02
C ILE A 167 -19.28 -4.84 3.67
N SER A 168 -19.96 -5.24 2.59
CA SER A 168 -19.63 -4.85 1.24
C SER A 168 -19.96 -3.37 0.97
N CYS A 169 -21.10 -2.87 1.44
CA CYS A 169 -21.43 -1.45 1.38
C CYS A 169 -20.53 -0.64 2.32
N SER A 170 -20.32 -1.18 3.53
CA SER A 170 -19.58 -0.49 4.59
C SER A 170 -18.15 -0.16 4.21
N GLN A 171 -17.46 -1.06 3.51
CA GLN A 171 -16.10 -0.76 3.04
C GLN A 171 -16.05 0.42 2.07
N TYR A 172 -17.07 0.64 1.23
CA TYR A 172 -17.08 1.80 0.33
C TYR A 172 -17.39 3.08 1.08
N GLY A 173 -18.26 3.01 2.09
CA GLY A 173 -18.48 4.11 3.02
C GLY A 173 -17.18 4.55 3.71
N VAL A 174 -16.44 3.59 4.26
CA VAL A 174 -15.12 3.81 4.89
C VAL A 174 -14.08 4.29 3.88
N LEU A 175 -14.01 3.67 2.70
CA LEU A 175 -13.09 4.06 1.63
C LEU A 175 -13.34 5.50 1.17
N GLY A 176 -14.60 5.91 1.06
CA GLY A 176 -14.96 7.28 0.74
C GLY A 176 -14.57 8.27 1.83
N ALA A 177 -14.87 7.95 3.10
CA ALA A 177 -14.46 8.79 4.22
C ALA A 177 -12.93 8.95 4.27
N TRP A 178 -12.19 7.89 3.94
CA TRP A 178 -10.73 7.95 3.83
C TRP A 178 -10.24 8.79 2.66
N ALA A 179 -10.91 8.71 1.51
CA ALA A 179 -10.59 9.58 0.37
C ALA A 179 -10.75 11.06 0.72
N VAL A 180 -11.81 11.40 1.46
CA VAL A 180 -12.01 12.77 1.98
C VAL A 180 -10.91 13.14 2.98
N ALA A 181 -10.64 12.28 3.97
CA ALA A 181 -9.68 12.55 5.04
C ALA A 181 -8.23 12.75 4.57
N GLN A 182 -7.92 12.35 3.33
CA GLN A 182 -6.61 12.59 2.70
C GLN A 182 -6.44 14.01 2.14
N LYS A 183 -7.53 14.77 1.97
CA LYS A 183 -7.50 16.16 1.46
C LYS A 183 -8.11 17.17 2.43
N LEU A 184 -9.01 16.72 3.30
CA LEU A 184 -9.73 17.56 4.25
C LEU A 184 -9.59 16.98 5.66
N GLU A 185 -9.46 17.85 6.67
CA GLU A 185 -9.38 17.45 8.09
C GLU A 185 -10.77 17.21 8.73
N ASP A 186 -11.81 17.01 7.91
CA ASP A 186 -13.21 17.04 8.35
C ASP A 186 -13.72 15.72 8.97
N VAL A 187 -12.98 14.62 8.84
CA VAL A 187 -13.38 13.31 9.39
C VAL A 187 -12.78 13.12 10.77
N LYS A 188 -13.60 13.36 11.79
CA LYS A 188 -13.18 13.37 13.20
C LYS A 188 -12.75 11.99 13.73
N LYS A 189 -11.90 12.00 14.77
CA LYS A 189 -11.39 10.79 15.43
C LYS A 189 -12.50 9.84 15.89
N GLU A 190 -13.64 10.36 16.34
CA GLU A 190 -14.77 9.55 16.83
C GLU A 190 -15.37 8.65 15.73
N TYR A 191 -15.35 9.11 14.47
CA TYR A 191 -15.77 8.29 13.34
C TYR A 191 -14.84 7.09 13.18
N TRP A 192 -13.53 7.31 13.17
CA TRP A 192 -12.54 6.23 13.04
C TRP A 192 -12.62 5.25 14.21
N THR A 193 -12.77 5.74 15.45
CA THR A 193 -12.94 4.90 16.63
C THR A 193 -14.18 4.02 16.53
N LEU A 194 -15.31 4.58 16.05
CA LEU A 194 -16.54 3.82 15.80
C LEU A 194 -16.31 2.70 14.79
N ILE A 195 -15.70 3.03 13.64
CA ILE A 195 -15.42 2.06 12.58
C ILE A 195 -14.51 0.95 13.11
N GLU A 196 -13.36 1.29 13.70
CA GLU A 196 -12.41 0.27 14.16
C GLU A 196 -13.03 -0.67 15.20
N THR A 197 -13.72 -0.12 16.21
CA THR A 197 -14.35 -0.91 17.26
C THR A 197 -15.37 -1.88 16.67
N SER A 198 -16.25 -1.40 15.78
CA SER A 198 -17.29 -2.21 15.17
C SER A 198 -16.75 -3.27 14.22
N TRP A 199 -15.73 -2.96 13.42
CA TRP A 199 -15.15 -3.90 12.47
C TRP A 199 -14.34 -4.99 13.15
N ARG A 200 -13.60 -4.66 14.23
CA ARG A 200 -12.93 -5.66 15.09
C ARG A 200 -13.95 -6.61 15.72
N ALA A 201 -15.08 -6.08 16.20
CA ALA A 201 -16.15 -6.89 16.78
C ALA A 201 -16.87 -7.81 15.76
N GLN A 202 -16.68 -7.60 14.45
CA GLN A 202 -17.25 -8.46 13.39
C GLN A 202 -16.23 -9.40 12.75
N GLN A 203 -14.98 -9.45 13.22
CA GLN A 203 -14.02 -10.46 12.77
C GLN A 203 -14.41 -11.83 13.36
N SER A 204 -14.58 -12.82 12.50
CA SER A 204 -14.84 -14.22 12.88
C SER A 204 -13.67 -14.85 13.64
N ASP A 205 -13.92 -15.98 14.30
CA ASP A 205 -12.87 -16.80 14.92
C ASP A 205 -11.90 -17.39 13.89
N ALA A 206 -12.36 -17.57 12.65
CA ALA A 206 -11.50 -17.93 11.51
C ALA A 206 -10.53 -16.81 11.11
N GLY A 207 -10.69 -15.59 11.63
CA GLY A 207 -9.86 -14.43 11.32
C GLY A 207 -10.35 -13.58 10.14
N GLY A 208 -11.38 -14.02 9.43
CA GLY A 208 -11.96 -13.28 8.30
C GLY A 208 -13.29 -12.59 8.61
N TRP A 209 -13.95 -12.06 7.58
CA TRP A 209 -15.27 -11.45 7.69
C TRP A 209 -16.28 -12.12 6.75
N ALA A 210 -17.54 -12.16 7.16
CA ALA A 210 -18.68 -12.63 6.37
C ALA A 210 -19.58 -11.45 5.97
N TYR A 211 -20.41 -11.61 4.94
CA TYR A 211 -21.13 -10.51 4.29
C TYR A 211 -22.09 -9.74 5.22
N ASN A 212 -22.87 -10.44 6.04
CA ASN A 212 -23.88 -9.85 6.95
C ASN A 212 -23.49 -10.02 8.44
N GLY A 213 -22.20 -9.94 8.78
CA GLY A 213 -21.70 -10.04 10.16
C GLY A 213 -21.35 -11.47 10.62
N LEU A 214 -21.00 -11.64 11.90
CA LEU A 214 -20.43 -12.85 12.54
C LEU A 214 -21.21 -14.14 12.19
N LYS A 215 -20.74 -14.85 11.16
CA LYS A 215 -21.14 -16.21 10.78
C LYS A 215 -19.94 -16.89 10.15
N ASP A 216 -19.17 -17.63 10.95
CA ASP A 216 -17.90 -18.26 10.54
C ASP A 216 -18.02 -19.11 9.27
N ALA A 217 -19.14 -19.80 9.09
CA ALA A 217 -19.42 -20.63 7.91
C ALA A 217 -19.46 -19.86 6.57
N ASN A 218 -19.59 -18.53 6.60
CA ASN A 218 -19.77 -17.69 5.39
C ASN A 218 -18.63 -16.68 5.19
N VAL A 219 -17.51 -16.85 5.91
CA VAL A 219 -16.32 -16.02 5.74
C VAL A 219 -15.78 -16.20 4.32
N ASN A 220 -15.50 -15.09 3.63
CA ASN A 220 -15.05 -15.12 2.25
C ASN A 220 -14.02 -14.02 1.96
N ILE A 221 -13.32 -14.16 0.83
CA ILE A 221 -12.16 -13.32 0.53
C ILE A 221 -12.51 -11.88 0.23
N GLN A 222 -13.66 -11.63 -0.39
CA GLN A 222 -14.15 -10.29 -0.68
C GLN A 222 -14.31 -9.50 0.62
N MET A 223 -15.00 -10.10 1.59
CA MET A 223 -15.31 -9.45 2.86
C MET A 223 -14.11 -9.42 3.79
N THR A 224 -13.25 -10.43 3.77
CA THR A 224 -12.00 -10.40 4.55
C THR A 224 -11.05 -9.32 4.04
N ALA A 225 -10.88 -9.18 2.72
CA ALA A 225 -10.09 -8.08 2.17
C ALA A 225 -10.67 -6.71 2.54
N ALA A 226 -12.01 -6.60 2.59
CA ALA A 226 -12.70 -5.41 3.07
C ALA A 226 -12.35 -5.08 4.53
N GLY A 227 -12.41 -6.08 5.42
CA GLY A 227 -12.10 -5.92 6.84
C GLY A 227 -10.65 -5.50 7.09
N VAL A 228 -9.71 -6.19 6.43
CA VAL A 228 -8.28 -5.86 6.54
C VAL A 228 -8.00 -4.46 6.01
N ALA A 229 -8.56 -4.07 4.85
CA ALA A 229 -8.38 -2.72 4.31
C ALA A 229 -8.94 -1.65 5.26
N THR A 230 -10.12 -1.88 5.83
CA THR A 230 -10.73 -0.97 6.82
C THR A 230 -9.84 -0.79 8.04
N LEU A 231 -9.28 -1.88 8.59
CA LEU A 231 -8.40 -1.79 9.76
C LEU A 231 -7.09 -1.04 9.44
N PHE A 232 -6.50 -1.21 8.25
CA PHE A 232 -5.36 -0.40 7.84
C PHE A 232 -5.70 1.08 7.69
N ILE A 233 -6.91 1.40 7.21
CA ILE A 233 -7.40 2.78 7.13
C ILE A 233 -7.55 3.37 8.54
N THR A 234 -8.20 2.67 9.48
CA THR A 234 -8.37 3.19 10.84
C THR A 234 -7.05 3.31 11.59
N GLN A 235 -6.08 2.43 11.28
CA GLN A 235 -4.73 2.48 11.85
C GLN A 235 -4.07 3.84 11.65
N GLU A 236 -4.25 4.45 10.47
CA GLU A 236 -3.68 5.74 10.11
C GLU A 236 -4.17 6.90 11.01
N PHE A 237 -5.38 6.81 11.57
CA PHE A 237 -5.99 7.89 12.35
C PHE A 237 -5.99 7.64 13.86
N LEU A 238 -5.91 6.38 14.29
CA LEU A 238 -6.04 6.02 15.71
C LEU A 238 -4.71 5.62 16.35
N HIS A 239 -3.74 5.17 15.57
CA HIS A 239 -2.51 4.52 16.06
C HIS A 239 -1.24 5.29 15.68
N ALA A 240 -1.36 6.61 15.48
CA ALA A 240 -0.22 7.48 15.17
C ALA A 240 0.78 7.60 16.34
N ASP A 241 0.34 7.31 17.57
CA ASP A 241 1.16 7.33 18.78
C ASP A 241 1.74 5.96 19.17
N ASP A 242 1.45 4.92 18.37
CA ASP A 242 2.00 3.60 18.59
C ASP A 242 3.53 3.60 18.50
N GLY A 243 4.15 3.04 19.53
CA GLY A 243 5.60 2.90 19.65
C GLY A 243 6.34 4.18 20.00
N ILE A 244 5.68 5.34 20.07
CA ILE A 244 6.37 6.61 20.28
C ILE A 244 6.97 6.72 21.68
N ASP A 245 6.23 6.26 22.70
CA ASP A 245 6.66 6.29 24.10
C ASP A 245 7.39 4.99 24.48
N GLY A 246 8.67 4.96 24.10
CA GLY A 246 9.56 3.82 24.32
C GLY A 246 9.43 2.78 23.21
N THR A 247 10.55 2.53 22.53
CA THR A 247 10.72 1.44 21.58
C THR A 247 10.73 0.10 22.31
N LYS A 248 9.64 -0.68 22.19
CA LYS A 248 9.44 -1.97 22.87
C LYS A 248 9.50 -3.18 21.92
N GLY A 249 9.87 -2.95 20.67
CA GLY A 249 9.89 -3.96 19.61
C GLY A 249 8.80 -3.77 18.57
N ASN A 250 8.68 -4.75 17.67
CA ASN A 250 7.75 -4.71 16.55
C ASN A 250 6.31 -4.55 17.04
N ILE A 251 5.57 -3.64 16.41
CA ILE A 251 4.14 -3.44 16.71
C ILE A 251 3.33 -4.24 15.71
N VAL A 252 2.48 -5.10 16.24
CA VAL A 252 1.65 -6.02 15.47
C VAL A 252 0.21 -5.93 15.98
N ASP A 253 -0.72 -5.72 15.08
CA ASP A 253 -2.14 -5.79 15.39
C ASP A 253 -2.64 -7.24 15.19
N PRO A 254 -3.13 -7.92 16.24
CA PRO A 254 -3.58 -9.30 16.14
C PRO A 254 -4.77 -9.49 15.19
N PHE A 255 -5.65 -8.50 15.04
CA PHE A 255 -6.80 -8.58 14.11
C PHE A 255 -6.33 -8.49 12.66
N LEU A 256 -5.42 -7.56 12.35
CA LEU A 256 -4.78 -7.48 11.03
C LEU A 256 -4.01 -8.77 10.72
N THR A 257 -3.27 -9.29 11.70
CA THR A 257 -2.48 -10.52 11.55
C THR A 257 -3.37 -11.71 11.16
N ARG A 258 -4.47 -11.93 11.89
CA ARG A 258 -5.42 -13.01 11.57
C ARG A 258 -6.10 -12.80 10.21
N GLY A 259 -6.48 -11.58 9.87
CA GLY A 259 -7.09 -11.27 8.58
C GLY A 259 -6.15 -11.49 7.40
N LEU A 260 -4.89 -11.05 7.52
CA LEU A 260 -3.86 -11.26 6.51
C LEU A 260 -3.50 -12.75 6.36
N ALA A 261 -3.43 -13.50 7.47
CA ALA A 261 -3.24 -14.94 7.43
C ALA A 261 -4.40 -15.66 6.72
N TRP A 262 -5.65 -15.25 6.99
CA TRP A 262 -6.80 -15.78 6.28
C TRP A 262 -6.72 -15.49 4.77
N VAL A 263 -6.35 -14.26 4.38
CA VAL A 263 -6.15 -13.91 2.96
C VAL A 263 -5.07 -14.79 2.33
N ALA A 264 -3.92 -14.92 2.97
CA ALA A 264 -2.81 -15.74 2.48
C ALA A 264 -3.24 -17.19 2.21
N ASN A 265 -4.04 -17.77 3.10
CA ASN A 265 -4.50 -19.16 2.97
C ASN A 265 -5.59 -19.37 1.93
N ASN A 266 -6.31 -18.32 1.51
CA ASN A 266 -7.48 -18.44 0.63
C ASN A 266 -7.31 -17.77 -0.73
N PHE A 267 -6.28 -16.93 -0.91
CA PHE A 267 -6.11 -16.13 -2.12
C PHE A 267 -5.85 -16.97 -3.37
N GLN A 268 -5.09 -18.05 -3.28
CA GLN A 268 -4.89 -18.96 -4.42
C GLN A 268 -6.21 -19.54 -4.95
N GLY A 269 -7.16 -19.85 -4.06
CA GLY A 269 -8.49 -20.34 -4.44
C GLY A 269 -9.32 -19.32 -5.22
N LEU A 270 -9.10 -18.01 -5.03
CA LEU A 270 -9.76 -16.96 -5.81
C LEU A 270 -9.33 -17.00 -7.29
N LEU A 271 -8.09 -17.39 -7.56
CA LEU A 271 -7.48 -17.43 -8.89
C LEU A 271 -7.71 -18.75 -9.64
N ALA A 272 -8.25 -19.76 -8.95
CA ALA A 272 -8.56 -21.06 -9.53
C ALA A 272 -9.58 -20.96 -10.68
N GLU A 273 -9.54 -21.94 -11.59
CA GLU A 273 -10.45 -22.03 -12.73
C GLU A 273 -11.91 -22.18 -12.28
N GLY A 274 -12.84 -21.72 -13.14
CA GLY A 274 -14.27 -21.74 -12.88
C GLY A 274 -14.89 -20.35 -12.77
N ARG A 275 -16.23 -20.33 -12.71
CA ARG A 275 -17.03 -19.10 -12.68
C ARG A 275 -17.04 -18.52 -11.27
N ASN A 276 -16.50 -17.32 -11.12
CA ASN A 276 -16.66 -16.48 -9.94
C ASN A 276 -17.01 -15.07 -10.43
N ASP A 277 -18.31 -14.74 -10.39
CA ASP A 277 -18.85 -13.50 -10.96
C ASP A 277 -18.39 -12.23 -10.19
N HIS A 278 -17.76 -12.39 -9.03
CA HIS A 278 -17.25 -11.30 -8.19
C HIS A 278 -15.72 -11.34 -8.05
N ARG A 279 -15.01 -12.04 -8.94
CA ARG A 279 -13.55 -12.20 -8.84
C ARG A 279 -12.81 -10.88 -8.97
N LEU A 280 -13.18 -10.03 -9.93
CA LEU A 280 -12.51 -8.74 -10.14
C LEU A 280 -12.77 -7.76 -8.99
N TYR A 281 -13.97 -7.81 -8.42
CA TYR A 281 -14.29 -7.11 -7.17
C TYR A 281 -13.40 -7.57 -6.01
N ALA A 282 -13.24 -8.90 -5.86
CA ALA A 282 -12.35 -9.47 -4.85
C ALA A 282 -10.89 -9.04 -5.06
N LEU A 283 -10.40 -9.09 -6.31
CA LEU A 283 -9.05 -8.68 -6.68
C LEU A 283 -8.83 -7.20 -6.38
N TYR A 284 -9.79 -6.33 -6.68
CA TYR A 284 -9.72 -4.92 -6.25
C TYR A 284 -9.61 -4.79 -4.72
N GLY A 285 -10.31 -5.64 -3.96
CA GLY A 285 -10.11 -5.77 -2.52
C GLY A 285 -8.68 -6.16 -2.13
N ILE A 286 -8.10 -7.15 -2.81
CA ILE A 286 -6.72 -7.63 -2.62
C ILE A 286 -5.68 -6.55 -2.95
N GLU A 287 -5.86 -5.78 -4.03
CA GLU A 287 -4.97 -4.66 -4.35
C GLU A 287 -4.94 -3.63 -3.22
N ARG A 288 -6.09 -3.23 -2.69
CA ARG A 288 -6.14 -2.24 -1.61
C ARG A 288 -5.38 -2.69 -0.37
N ILE A 289 -5.49 -3.96 0.02
CA ILE A 289 -4.72 -4.47 1.16
C ILE A 289 -3.24 -4.62 0.84
N GLY A 290 -2.88 -4.98 -0.41
CA GLY A 290 -1.49 -5.04 -0.85
C GLY A 290 -0.81 -3.68 -0.77
N VAL A 291 -1.43 -2.66 -1.34
CA VAL A 291 -0.94 -1.27 -1.31
C VAL A 291 -0.95 -0.69 0.11
N ALA A 292 -1.96 -1.01 0.93
CA ALA A 292 -2.06 -0.48 2.29
C ALA A 292 -1.06 -1.13 3.27
N SER A 293 -0.81 -2.44 3.13
CA SER A 293 0.10 -3.20 4.00
C SER A 293 1.57 -3.08 3.60
N GLY A 294 1.84 -2.72 2.33
CA GLY A 294 3.17 -2.82 1.76
C GLY A 294 3.63 -4.27 1.57
N TYR A 295 2.80 -5.29 1.78
CA TYR A 295 3.26 -6.66 1.63
C TYR A 295 3.35 -7.00 0.15
N LYS A 296 4.51 -7.49 -0.30
CA LYS A 296 4.66 -8.05 -1.64
C LYS A 296 3.97 -9.40 -1.77
N TYR A 297 3.96 -10.18 -0.69
CA TYR A 297 3.47 -11.56 -0.66
C TYR A 297 2.31 -11.72 0.34
N PHE A 298 1.29 -12.49 -0.05
CA PHE A 298 0.34 -13.07 0.89
C PHE A 298 0.63 -14.57 1.01
N GLY A 299 1.22 -14.96 2.15
CA GLY A 299 1.87 -16.26 2.26
C GLY A 299 3.11 -16.27 1.37
N SER A 300 3.20 -17.24 0.45
CA SER A 300 4.27 -17.31 -0.56
C SER A 300 3.89 -16.70 -1.91
N LEU A 301 2.65 -16.22 -2.07
CA LEU A 301 2.13 -15.79 -3.36
C LEU A 301 2.32 -14.27 -3.54
N ASP A 302 3.07 -13.85 -4.57
CA ASP A 302 3.11 -12.43 -4.98
C ASP A 302 1.73 -12.06 -5.48
N TRP A 303 1.03 -11.21 -4.73
CA TRP A 303 -0.38 -10.94 -4.99
C TRP A 303 -0.60 -10.16 -6.27
N PHE A 304 0.35 -9.28 -6.61
CA PHE A 304 0.23 -8.45 -7.79
C PHE A 304 0.54 -9.27 -9.03
N GLN A 305 1.62 -10.08 -8.97
CA GLN A 305 1.98 -10.98 -10.06
C GLN A 305 0.83 -11.95 -10.36
N ALA A 306 0.37 -12.69 -9.35
CA ALA A 306 -0.66 -13.70 -9.53
C ALA A 306 -2.00 -13.11 -10.00
N GLY A 307 -2.40 -11.95 -9.47
CA GLY A 307 -3.61 -11.27 -9.91
C GLY A 307 -3.50 -10.69 -11.33
N SER A 308 -2.37 -10.07 -11.68
CA SER A 308 -2.16 -9.50 -13.02
C SER A 308 -2.08 -10.58 -14.10
N ASP A 309 -1.45 -11.71 -13.81
CA ASP A 309 -1.42 -12.88 -14.71
C ASP A 309 -2.83 -13.34 -15.05
N TRP A 310 -3.67 -13.49 -14.03
CA TRP A 310 -5.05 -13.89 -14.21
C TRP A 310 -5.82 -12.84 -15.03
N ILE A 311 -5.71 -11.56 -14.67
CA ILE A 311 -6.44 -10.47 -15.35
C ILE A 311 -6.03 -10.39 -16.82
N VAL A 312 -4.74 -10.37 -17.13
CA VAL A 312 -4.23 -10.28 -18.51
C VAL A 312 -4.69 -11.49 -19.34
N LYS A 313 -4.60 -12.71 -18.79
CA LYS A 313 -5.04 -13.94 -19.47
C LYS A 313 -6.54 -13.96 -19.77
N ASN A 314 -7.35 -13.24 -19.00
CA ASN A 314 -8.81 -13.24 -19.10
C ASN A 314 -9.38 -11.96 -19.74
N GLN A 315 -8.54 -11.08 -20.32
CA GLN A 315 -9.03 -9.94 -21.10
C GLN A 315 -9.68 -10.41 -22.39
N ARG A 316 -10.85 -9.87 -22.71
CA ARG A 316 -11.58 -10.20 -23.95
C ARG A 316 -10.97 -9.46 -25.15
N PRO A 317 -11.19 -9.93 -26.39
CA PRO A 317 -10.69 -9.27 -27.61
C PRO A 317 -11.15 -7.81 -27.78
N ASP A 318 -12.28 -7.43 -27.16
CA ASP A 318 -12.81 -6.06 -27.19
C ASP A 318 -12.20 -5.14 -26.11
N GLY A 319 -11.17 -5.63 -25.39
CA GLY A 319 -10.46 -4.94 -24.32
C GLY A 319 -11.13 -4.98 -22.95
N SER A 320 -12.34 -5.55 -22.84
CA SER A 320 -13.10 -5.59 -21.60
C SER A 320 -12.80 -6.80 -20.73
N TRP A 321 -13.33 -6.76 -19.51
CA TRP A 321 -13.55 -7.93 -18.67
C TRP A 321 -15.05 -8.21 -18.45
N GLY A 322 -15.87 -7.96 -19.48
CA GLY A 322 -17.31 -8.10 -19.42
C GLY A 322 -18.01 -6.77 -19.19
N SER A 323 -18.54 -6.53 -18.00
CA SER A 323 -19.23 -5.29 -17.71
C SER A 323 -18.27 -4.12 -17.48
N GLU A 324 -18.80 -2.89 -17.48
CA GLU A 324 -18.04 -1.69 -17.16
C GLU A 324 -17.47 -1.74 -15.74
N GLU A 325 -18.24 -2.28 -14.77
CA GLU A 325 -17.78 -2.43 -13.38
C GLU A 325 -16.59 -3.39 -13.29
N ASN A 326 -16.67 -4.56 -13.93
CA ASN A 326 -15.57 -5.53 -13.95
C ASN A 326 -14.34 -4.97 -14.67
N THR A 327 -14.54 -4.27 -15.79
CA THR A 327 -13.46 -3.61 -16.52
C THR A 327 -12.80 -2.53 -15.66
N ALA A 328 -13.58 -1.73 -14.93
CA ALA A 328 -13.07 -0.73 -14.02
C ALA A 328 -12.29 -1.35 -12.85
N PHE A 329 -12.77 -2.44 -12.24
CA PHE A 329 -12.03 -3.16 -11.20
C PHE A 329 -10.71 -3.75 -11.71
N ALA A 330 -10.69 -4.31 -12.92
CA ALA A 330 -9.46 -4.80 -13.56
C ALA A 330 -8.45 -3.67 -13.78
N VAL A 331 -8.90 -2.55 -14.35
CA VAL A 331 -8.06 -1.36 -14.58
C VAL A 331 -7.52 -0.80 -13.26
N LEU A 332 -8.35 -0.72 -12.21
CA LEU A 332 -7.92 -0.29 -10.87
C LEU A 332 -6.84 -1.20 -10.30
N PHE A 333 -7.04 -2.52 -10.33
CA PHE A 333 -6.07 -3.50 -9.84
C PHE A 333 -4.72 -3.35 -10.55
N LEU A 334 -4.74 -3.37 -11.89
CA LEU A 334 -3.51 -3.32 -12.69
C LEU A 334 -2.79 -1.98 -12.50
N SER A 335 -3.53 -0.87 -12.50
CA SER A 335 -2.93 0.48 -12.46
C SER A 335 -2.34 0.81 -11.09
N ARG A 336 -3.03 0.47 -10.01
CA ARG A 336 -2.58 0.77 -8.65
C ARG A 336 -1.53 -0.23 -8.15
N GLY A 337 -1.72 -1.51 -8.48
CA GLY A 337 -0.79 -2.56 -8.07
C GLY A 337 0.59 -2.48 -8.74
N ARG A 338 0.66 -1.99 -9.98
CA ARG A 338 1.94 -1.82 -10.70
C ARG A 338 2.71 -0.55 -10.33
N ALA A 339 2.14 0.34 -9.50
CA ALA A 339 2.72 1.65 -9.25
C ALA A 339 4.17 1.54 -8.74
N PRO A 340 5.07 2.47 -9.16
CA PRO A 340 6.47 2.44 -8.76
C PRO A 340 6.66 2.40 -7.24
N VAL A 341 7.67 1.68 -6.77
CA VAL A 341 7.95 1.58 -5.33
C VAL A 341 8.97 2.65 -4.91
N MET A 342 8.54 3.59 -4.07
CA MET A 342 9.40 4.64 -3.54
C MET A 342 10.52 4.08 -2.68
N MET A 343 10.19 3.14 -1.78
CA MET A 343 11.16 2.48 -0.91
C MET A 343 10.69 1.08 -0.51
N ASN A 344 11.67 0.21 -0.30
CA ASN A 344 11.54 -1.08 0.35
C ASN A 344 11.87 -0.93 1.84
N LYS A 345 10.93 -1.16 2.76
CA LYS A 345 11.21 -1.28 4.19
C LYS A 345 11.76 -2.68 4.47
N LEU A 346 12.93 -2.76 5.09
CA LEU A 346 13.58 -4.03 5.35
C LEU A 346 13.02 -4.69 6.61
N GLN A 347 12.36 -5.85 6.47
CA GLN A 347 12.15 -6.82 7.53
C GLN A 347 13.40 -7.67 7.67
N TYR A 348 14.00 -7.69 8.86
CA TYR A 348 15.23 -8.43 9.09
C TYR A 348 15.26 -9.12 10.45
N SER A 349 16.16 -10.11 10.52
CA SER A 349 16.50 -10.84 11.73
C SER A 349 17.94 -10.52 12.15
N ILE A 350 18.23 -10.70 13.44
CA ILE A 350 19.57 -10.57 14.00
C ILE A 350 20.03 -11.89 14.61
N THR A 351 21.29 -12.23 14.39
CA THR A 351 21.96 -13.36 15.04
C THR A 351 22.88 -12.80 16.11
N ARG A 352 22.56 -13.06 17.38
CA ARG A 352 23.40 -12.62 18.50
C ARG A 352 24.69 -13.44 18.56
N PRO A 353 25.81 -12.89 19.05
CA PRO A 353 27.03 -13.66 19.27
C PRO A 353 26.75 -14.91 20.12
N GLY A 354 27.16 -16.08 19.62
CA GLY A 354 26.95 -17.37 20.30
C GLY A 354 25.55 -17.97 20.15
N ALA A 355 24.61 -17.32 19.46
CA ALA A 355 23.29 -17.88 19.19
C ALA A 355 23.31 -18.79 17.95
N GLU A 356 22.65 -19.94 18.03
CA GLU A 356 22.49 -20.87 16.90
C GLU A 356 21.42 -20.42 15.89
N LYS A 357 20.47 -19.59 16.31
CA LYS A 357 19.32 -19.15 15.51
C LYS A 357 19.19 -17.64 15.52
N SER A 358 18.79 -17.08 14.39
CA SER A 358 18.41 -15.68 14.28
C SER A 358 17.03 -15.45 14.91
N GLU A 359 16.84 -14.28 15.51
CA GLU A 359 15.54 -13.80 16.01
C GLU A 359 15.08 -12.60 15.18
N GLU A 360 13.76 -12.35 15.13
CA GLU A 360 13.25 -11.16 14.45
C GLU A 360 13.76 -9.89 15.15
N ALA A 361 14.29 -8.96 14.36
CA ALA A 361 14.77 -7.68 14.86
C ALA A 361 13.62 -6.69 15.08
N ASN A 362 13.89 -5.61 15.81
CA ASN A 362 12.97 -4.50 16.01
C ASN A 362 12.87 -3.59 14.77
N TRP A 363 12.55 -4.16 13.60
CA TRP A 363 12.47 -3.46 12.32
C TRP A 363 11.16 -2.68 12.13
N ASN A 364 10.10 -3.01 12.88
CA ASN A 364 8.75 -2.48 12.69
C ASN A 364 8.16 -1.81 13.94
N GLN A 365 8.96 -1.02 14.65
CA GLN A 365 8.48 -0.27 15.81
C GLN A 365 7.54 0.89 15.42
N ARG A 366 7.53 1.26 14.14
CA ARG A 366 6.71 2.30 13.52
C ARG A 366 6.03 1.73 12.27
N PRO A 367 4.92 0.98 12.40
CA PRO A 367 4.34 0.25 11.28
C PRO A 367 3.87 1.08 10.09
N ARG A 368 3.70 2.40 10.27
CA ARG A 368 3.17 3.32 9.25
C ARG A 368 4.19 4.37 8.78
N ASP A 369 5.45 4.29 9.20
CA ASP A 369 6.47 5.26 8.81
C ASP A 369 6.68 5.34 7.28
N ALA A 370 6.98 4.23 6.62
CA ALA A 370 7.21 4.14 5.17
C ALA A 370 5.93 4.49 4.39
N ALA A 371 4.77 4.04 4.89
CA ALA A 371 3.47 4.36 4.29
C ALA A 371 3.20 5.88 4.30
N ASN A 372 3.43 6.52 5.44
CA ASN A 372 3.19 7.95 5.61
C ASN A 372 4.22 8.80 4.85
N ALA A 373 5.49 8.39 4.83
CA ALA A 373 6.52 9.01 4.01
C ALA A 373 6.12 8.97 2.52
N THR A 374 5.76 7.78 2.03
CA THR A 374 5.38 7.57 0.63
C THR A 374 4.16 8.40 0.26
N ARG A 375 3.11 8.39 1.08
CA ARG A 375 1.91 9.22 0.85
C ARG A 375 2.25 10.71 0.78
N TRP A 376 3.13 11.20 1.65
CA TRP A 376 3.54 12.60 1.59
C TRP A 376 4.27 12.90 0.29
N VAL A 377 5.23 12.06 -0.14
CA VAL A 377 5.95 12.24 -1.40
C VAL A 377 5.01 12.18 -2.61
N MET A 378 4.05 11.25 -2.64
CA MET A 378 3.01 11.20 -3.66
C MET A 378 2.26 12.54 -3.77
N SER A 379 1.93 13.16 -2.64
CA SER A 379 1.21 14.43 -2.63
C SER A 379 2.01 15.61 -3.18
N LYS A 380 3.35 15.57 -3.06
CA LYS A 380 4.25 16.63 -3.51
C LYS A 380 4.69 16.47 -4.95
N THR A 381 4.84 15.21 -5.39
CA THR A 381 5.28 14.88 -6.75
C THR A 381 4.14 14.66 -7.72
N GLU A 382 2.90 14.57 -7.22
CA GLU A 382 1.70 14.20 -7.97
C GLU A 382 1.84 12.85 -8.71
N ARG A 383 2.69 11.97 -8.17
CA ARG A 383 2.93 10.62 -8.69
C ARG A 383 2.25 9.58 -7.80
N THR A 384 1.66 8.55 -8.41
CA THR A 384 1.26 7.36 -7.67
C THR A 384 2.52 6.55 -7.33
N LEU A 385 2.74 6.31 -6.04
CA LEU A 385 3.87 5.53 -5.54
C LEU A 385 3.37 4.52 -4.52
N ASN A 386 4.02 3.37 -4.48
CA ASN A 386 3.85 2.36 -3.45
C ASN A 386 5.08 2.34 -2.54
N TRP A 387 4.95 1.64 -1.43
CA TRP A 387 6.06 1.18 -0.60
C TRP A 387 5.86 -0.32 -0.41
N GLN A 388 6.91 -1.05 -0.05
CA GLN A 388 6.74 -2.45 0.31
C GLN A 388 7.71 -2.90 1.38
N THR A 389 7.35 -3.99 2.06
CA THR A 389 8.22 -4.72 2.96
C THR A 389 8.90 -5.84 2.20
N VAL A 390 10.22 -5.92 2.32
CA VAL A 390 11.05 -7.01 1.79
C VAL A 390 11.88 -7.61 2.92
N ASN A 391 12.35 -8.85 2.77
CA ASN A 391 13.26 -9.48 3.72
C ASN A 391 14.48 -10.04 2.99
N LEU A 392 15.48 -10.54 3.73
CA LEU A 392 16.71 -11.09 3.12
C LEU A 392 16.68 -12.62 2.96
N ASP A 393 15.73 -13.30 3.62
CA ASP A 393 15.72 -14.77 3.71
C ASP A 393 14.88 -15.44 2.61
N VAL A 394 13.85 -14.75 2.09
CA VAL A 394 13.02 -15.24 0.97
C VAL A 394 13.09 -14.37 -0.29
N ALA A 395 13.82 -13.25 -0.26
CA ALA A 395 13.91 -12.39 -1.42
C ALA A 395 14.82 -12.98 -2.50
N ASN A 396 14.26 -13.17 -3.69
CA ASN A 396 15.06 -13.01 -4.89
C ASN A 396 15.61 -11.59 -4.85
N ILE A 397 16.92 -11.38 -5.00
CA ILE A 397 17.50 -10.03 -4.99
C ILE A 397 16.85 -9.10 -6.03
N ALA A 398 16.17 -9.65 -7.06
CA ALA A 398 15.32 -8.86 -7.95
C ALA A 398 14.20 -8.10 -7.21
N ASP A 399 13.64 -8.64 -6.13
CA ASP A 399 12.60 -8.00 -5.31
C ASP A 399 13.12 -6.76 -4.58
N LEU A 400 14.39 -6.78 -4.17
CA LEU A 400 15.03 -5.60 -3.58
C LEU A 400 15.12 -4.46 -4.59
N HIS A 401 15.15 -4.77 -5.89
CA HIS A 401 15.23 -3.80 -7.00
C HIS A 401 13.89 -3.32 -7.53
N ASP A 402 12.77 -3.74 -6.95
CA ASP A 402 11.50 -3.03 -7.16
C ASP A 402 11.60 -1.55 -6.71
N SER A 403 12.56 -1.24 -5.82
CA SER A 403 12.91 0.12 -5.41
C SER A 403 14.43 0.34 -5.36
N THR A 404 14.85 1.56 -5.66
CA THR A 404 16.24 2.03 -5.52
C THR A 404 16.62 2.36 -4.07
N ILE A 405 15.64 2.39 -3.15
CA ILE A 405 15.86 2.66 -1.73
C ILE A 405 15.46 1.45 -0.89
N LEU A 406 16.40 0.98 -0.07
CA LEU A 406 16.15 0.05 1.03
C LEU A 406 16.19 0.83 2.35
N TYR A 407 15.01 1.05 2.93
CA TYR A 407 14.82 1.75 4.20
C TYR A 407 14.91 0.78 5.38
N MET A 408 15.74 1.10 6.36
CA MET A 408 15.97 0.28 7.56
C MET A 408 15.78 1.12 8.82
N THR A 409 15.07 0.56 9.79
CA THR A 409 14.90 1.15 11.12
C THR A 409 15.26 0.13 12.17
N GLY A 410 15.75 0.57 13.32
CA GLY A 410 15.99 -0.32 14.43
C GLY A 410 16.69 0.35 15.61
N ASN A 411 16.79 -0.42 16.69
CA ASN A 411 17.35 0.05 17.95
C ASN A 411 18.32 -0.95 18.61
N GLN A 412 18.62 -2.05 17.94
CA GLN A 412 19.49 -3.14 18.40
C GLN A 412 20.79 -3.19 17.59
N THR A 413 21.82 -3.83 18.15
CA THR A 413 23.02 -4.24 17.38
C THR A 413 22.62 -5.13 16.20
N LEU A 414 23.07 -4.79 14.99
CA LEU A 414 22.87 -5.61 13.80
C LEU A 414 23.66 -6.92 13.89
N GLY A 415 23.05 -8.00 13.39
CA GLY A 415 23.62 -9.36 13.42
C GLY A 415 23.33 -10.13 12.14
N PHE A 416 23.54 -9.50 10.98
CA PHE A 416 23.32 -10.13 9.68
C PHE A 416 24.29 -11.30 9.45
N THR A 417 23.79 -12.40 8.88
CA THR A 417 24.60 -13.55 8.49
C THR A 417 25.45 -13.23 7.25
N PRO A 418 26.52 -13.99 6.96
CA PRO A 418 27.32 -13.76 5.76
C PRO A 418 26.51 -13.75 4.43
N PRO A 419 25.54 -14.66 4.21
CA PRO A 419 24.65 -14.58 3.04
C PRO A 419 23.84 -13.28 2.97
N GLN A 420 23.27 -12.84 4.09
CA GLN A 420 22.51 -11.58 4.15
C GLN A 420 23.38 -10.37 3.82
N LYS A 421 24.63 -10.33 4.35
CA LYS A 421 25.60 -9.28 4.03
C LYS A 421 25.97 -9.27 2.54
N ALA A 422 26.12 -10.44 1.92
CA ALA A 422 26.39 -10.56 0.49
C ALA A 422 25.24 -9.99 -0.36
N VAL A 423 23.98 -10.27 0.02
CA VAL A 423 22.79 -9.71 -0.65
C VAL A 423 22.75 -8.18 -0.54
N LEU A 424 23.00 -7.62 0.65
CA LEU A 424 23.04 -6.16 0.85
C LEU A 424 24.14 -5.51 0.02
N LYS A 425 25.33 -6.13 -0.02
CA LYS A 425 26.44 -5.64 -0.84
C LYS A 425 26.09 -5.66 -2.33
N GLN A 426 25.56 -6.78 -2.83
CA GLN A 426 25.16 -6.91 -4.22
C GLN A 426 24.06 -5.91 -4.60
N TYR A 427 23.06 -5.69 -3.73
CA TYR A 427 22.01 -4.69 -3.95
C TYR A 427 22.62 -3.30 -4.15
N ILE A 428 23.58 -2.92 -3.31
CA ILE A 428 24.30 -1.66 -3.43
C ILE A 428 25.11 -1.62 -4.72
N GLU A 429 25.90 -2.65 -5.04
CA GLU A 429 26.72 -2.70 -6.26
C GLU A 429 25.87 -2.63 -7.54
N GLU A 430 24.65 -3.17 -7.52
CA GLU A 430 23.66 -3.10 -8.59
C GLU A 430 22.88 -1.77 -8.63
N GLY A 431 23.28 -0.77 -7.84
CA GLY A 431 22.76 0.61 -7.90
C GLY A 431 21.80 1.02 -6.79
N GLY A 432 21.44 0.10 -5.88
CA GLY A 432 20.57 0.38 -4.73
C GLY A 432 21.22 1.22 -3.64
N MET A 433 20.42 1.95 -2.86
CA MET A 433 20.87 2.78 -1.74
C MET A 433 20.17 2.34 -0.45
N ILE A 434 20.92 2.19 0.64
CA ILE A 434 20.36 1.88 1.96
C ILE A 434 20.21 3.19 2.76
N ILE A 435 19.04 3.44 3.34
CA ILE A 435 18.81 4.55 4.29
C ILE A 435 18.43 3.95 5.64
N ALA A 436 19.23 4.19 6.67
CA ALA A 436 19.00 3.69 8.02
C ALA A 436 18.70 4.81 9.02
N SER A 437 17.62 4.65 9.80
CA SER A 437 17.28 5.54 10.92
C SER A 437 17.34 4.79 12.24
N ALA A 438 18.08 5.34 13.21
CA ALA A 438 18.16 4.77 14.54
C ALA A 438 16.93 5.17 15.38
N ASP A 439 16.07 4.20 15.71
CA ASP A 439 14.92 4.48 16.57
C ASP A 439 15.41 4.91 17.96
N THR A 440 14.85 6.00 18.49
CA THR A 440 15.27 6.61 19.76
C THR A 440 16.77 6.90 19.86
N ALA A 441 17.47 7.10 18.72
CA ALA A 441 18.90 7.38 18.65
C ALA A 441 19.78 6.32 19.35
N LYS A 442 19.40 5.04 19.30
CA LYS A 442 20.16 3.97 19.96
C LYS A 442 21.56 3.79 19.36
N GLN A 443 22.58 3.99 20.19
CA GLN A 443 23.97 3.99 19.77
C GLN A 443 24.49 2.61 19.34
N GLU A 444 23.93 1.53 19.88
CA GLU A 444 24.25 0.16 19.47
C GLU A 444 23.89 -0.13 18.00
N PHE A 445 22.71 0.32 17.56
CA PHE A 445 22.30 0.28 16.16
C PHE A 445 23.19 1.16 15.28
N VAL A 446 23.41 2.42 15.71
CA VAL A 446 24.26 3.39 14.99
C VAL A 446 25.67 2.84 14.76
N LYS A 447 26.30 2.31 15.82
CA LYS A 447 27.65 1.74 15.74
C LYS A 447 27.68 0.53 14.82
N SER A 448 26.78 -0.42 15.02
CA SER A 448 26.78 -1.65 14.21
C SER A 448 26.44 -1.41 12.73
N PHE A 449 25.65 -0.38 12.39
CA PHE A 449 25.43 0.02 11.00
C PHE A 449 26.68 0.62 10.35
N ARG A 450 27.45 1.42 11.11
CA ARG A 450 28.76 1.91 10.63
C ARG A 450 29.75 0.76 10.42
N ASP A 451 29.79 -0.19 11.37
CA ASP A 451 30.64 -1.37 11.28
C ASP A 451 30.26 -2.23 10.05
N LEU A 452 28.96 -2.42 9.79
CA LEU A 452 28.46 -3.07 8.58
C LEU A 452 28.96 -2.36 7.32
N GLY A 453 28.80 -1.03 7.22
CA GLY A 453 29.27 -0.28 6.05
C GLY A 453 30.77 -0.43 5.81
N LYS A 454 31.59 -0.40 6.88
CA LYS A 454 33.04 -0.63 6.83
C LYS A 454 33.40 -2.05 6.39
N GLU A 455 32.63 -3.05 6.82
CA GLU A 455 32.82 -4.44 6.41
C GLU A 455 32.50 -4.65 4.93
N LEU A 456 31.38 -4.08 4.44
CA LEU A 456 30.97 -4.22 3.04
C LEU A 456 31.87 -3.43 2.08
N PHE A 457 32.30 -2.23 2.49
CA PHE A 457 33.05 -1.26 1.70
C PHE A 457 34.24 -0.67 2.48
N PRO A 458 35.33 -1.42 2.68
CA PRO A 458 36.44 -1.04 3.56
C PRO A 458 37.26 0.18 3.11
N GLN A 459 37.08 0.63 1.86
CA GLN A 459 37.73 1.81 1.30
C GLN A 459 36.89 3.09 1.46
N ASN A 460 35.70 2.99 2.06
CA ASN A 460 34.76 4.08 2.20
C ASN A 460 34.41 4.28 3.68
N GLU A 461 34.17 5.52 4.06
CA GLU A 461 33.85 5.89 5.44
C GLU A 461 32.57 6.73 5.47
N PHE A 462 31.81 6.60 6.57
CA PHE A 462 30.69 7.49 6.83
C PHE A 462 31.22 8.87 7.20
N ALA A 463 30.74 9.89 6.48
CA ALA A 463 30.99 11.28 6.79
C ALA A 463 29.67 12.06 6.87
N PRO A 464 29.58 13.14 7.67
CA PRO A 464 28.41 14.00 7.65
C PRO A 464 28.15 14.53 6.24
N LEU A 465 26.95 14.31 5.72
CA LEU A 465 26.57 14.74 4.38
C LEU A 465 26.46 16.27 4.32
N GLN A 466 26.12 16.91 5.44
CA GLN A 466 26.00 18.36 5.58
C GLN A 466 27.32 19.11 5.44
N ASP A 467 28.47 18.45 5.60
CA ASP A 467 29.77 19.08 5.39
C ASP A 467 29.96 19.49 3.91
N LYS A 468 29.11 18.96 3.02
CA LYS A 468 29.03 19.29 1.60
C LYS A 468 27.63 19.79 1.28
N VAL A 469 27.28 20.99 1.72
CA VAL A 469 25.94 21.56 1.52
C VAL A 469 25.53 21.66 0.05
N ASP A 470 26.48 21.69 -0.87
CA ASP A 470 26.35 21.66 -2.34
C ASP A 470 26.18 20.26 -2.92
N HIS A 471 26.14 19.21 -2.09
CA HIS A 471 25.95 17.84 -2.53
C HIS A 471 24.64 17.69 -3.33
N PRO A 472 24.63 16.99 -4.50
CA PRO A 472 23.44 16.89 -5.36
C PRO A 472 22.18 16.36 -4.68
N LEU A 473 22.32 15.47 -3.68
CA LEU A 473 21.19 14.97 -2.87
C LEU A 473 20.60 16.05 -1.94
N LEU A 474 21.40 17.00 -1.46
CA LEU A 474 20.96 18.02 -0.49
C LEU A 474 20.58 19.37 -1.14
N ALA A 475 21.24 19.76 -2.23
CA ALA A 475 20.99 21.05 -2.88
C ALA A 475 20.36 20.94 -4.29
N GLY A 476 20.48 19.77 -4.94
CA GLY A 476 20.14 19.60 -6.35
C GLY A 476 18.72 19.09 -6.61
N GLN A 477 17.92 18.83 -5.57
CA GLN A 477 16.60 18.20 -5.69
C GLN A 477 15.46 19.19 -5.43
N MET A 478 14.25 18.69 -5.17
CA MET A 478 13.04 19.51 -5.05
C MET A 478 13.03 20.36 -3.78
N PHE A 479 13.65 19.87 -2.70
CA PHE A 479 13.61 20.49 -1.37
C PHE A 479 15.01 20.79 -0.82
N PRO A 480 15.72 21.80 -1.36
CA PRO A 480 17.11 22.05 -1.01
C PRO A 480 17.28 22.33 0.49
N ILE A 481 18.36 21.81 1.08
CA ILE A 481 18.69 21.92 2.52
C ILE A 481 18.76 23.37 3.04
N SER A 482 18.99 24.34 2.15
CA SER A 482 18.94 25.77 2.50
C SER A 482 17.58 26.22 3.02
N ASN A 483 16.51 25.51 2.64
CA ASN A 483 15.13 25.84 3.00
C ASN A 483 14.64 25.08 4.26
N TRP A 484 15.41 24.12 4.75
CA TRP A 484 15.00 23.31 5.88
C TRP A 484 15.04 24.11 7.19
N LYS A 485 13.96 24.02 7.96
CA LYS A 485 13.86 24.68 9.29
C LYS A 485 14.84 24.12 10.30
N ARG A 486 15.16 22.83 10.20
CA ARG A 486 16.15 22.14 11.02
C ARG A 486 17.03 21.29 10.11
N LYS A 487 18.27 21.06 10.52
CA LYS A 487 19.23 20.25 9.77
C LYS A 487 19.54 19.00 10.60
N PRO A 488 18.78 17.89 10.42
CA PRO A 488 19.07 16.66 11.15
C PRO A 488 20.48 16.19 10.79
N ARG A 489 21.15 15.47 11.69
CA ARG A 489 22.46 14.87 11.36
C ARG A 489 22.25 13.72 10.39
N ILE A 490 22.94 13.74 9.26
CA ILE A 490 22.85 12.70 8.23
C ILE A 490 24.27 12.35 7.84
N GLU A 491 24.63 11.08 7.96
CA GLU A 491 25.93 10.56 7.53
C GLU A 491 25.74 9.74 6.27
N ALA A 492 26.71 9.79 5.37
CA ALA A 492 26.69 9.04 4.14
C ALA A 492 28.04 8.33 3.93
N LEU A 493 27.96 7.10 3.43
CA LEU A 493 29.07 6.32 2.89
C LEU A 493 28.82 6.15 1.39
N GLY A 494 29.83 6.42 0.57
CA GLY A 494 29.72 6.37 -0.89
C GLY A 494 31.04 6.63 -1.58
N ASN A 495 31.03 6.72 -2.91
CA ASN A 495 32.24 6.75 -3.75
C ASN A 495 32.39 8.02 -4.61
N ARG A 496 32.17 9.23 -4.07
CA ARG A 496 32.17 10.54 -4.77
C ARG A 496 31.20 10.68 -5.95
N ALA A 497 30.87 9.61 -6.66
CA ALA A 497 29.90 9.54 -7.74
C ALA A 497 28.50 9.19 -7.20
N ARG A 498 28.41 8.26 -6.24
CA ARG A 498 27.14 7.77 -5.70
C ARG A 498 27.18 7.60 -4.18
N VAL A 499 26.04 7.80 -3.55
CA VAL A 499 25.79 7.44 -2.14
C VAL A 499 25.36 5.98 -2.06
N PHE A 500 26.03 5.19 -1.21
CA PHE A 500 25.73 3.76 -1.01
C PHE A 500 24.81 3.54 0.18
N MET A 501 25.18 4.15 1.31
CA MET A 501 24.49 3.98 2.58
C MET A 501 24.35 5.33 3.26
N ILE A 502 23.18 5.59 3.82
CA ILE A 502 22.85 6.78 4.61
C ILE A 502 22.49 6.32 6.02
N LEU A 503 23.00 7.04 7.02
CA LEU A 503 22.71 6.83 8.43
C LEU A 503 22.17 8.12 9.06
N ILE A 504 21.02 8.02 9.72
CA ILE A 504 20.44 9.06 10.56
C ILE A 504 20.65 8.62 12.02
N PRO A 505 21.68 9.13 12.71
CA PRO A 505 22.12 8.56 13.99
C PRO A 505 21.38 9.13 15.21
N SER A 506 20.76 10.31 15.09
CA SER A 506 20.25 11.07 16.24
C SER A 506 18.77 11.47 16.14
N ASP A 507 18.28 11.75 14.94
CA ASP A 507 16.87 12.07 14.73
C ASP A 507 16.09 10.78 14.47
N ASP A 508 15.07 10.52 15.29
CA ASP A 508 14.16 9.38 15.11
C ASP A 508 13.17 9.70 13.98
N PHE A 509 13.56 9.41 12.73
CA PHE A 509 12.71 9.64 11.56
C PHE A 509 11.43 8.81 11.66
N GLY A 510 11.52 7.55 12.07
CA GLY A 510 10.37 6.66 12.22
C GLY A 510 9.27 7.27 13.09
N ARG A 511 9.62 7.89 14.22
CA ARG A 511 8.68 8.63 15.09
C ARG A 511 7.98 9.78 14.35
N VAL A 512 8.72 10.59 13.61
CA VAL A 512 8.17 11.75 12.89
C VAL A 512 7.23 11.30 11.78
N LEU A 513 7.65 10.28 11.02
CA LEU A 513 6.89 9.72 9.90
C LEU A 513 5.61 9.01 10.38
N GLN A 514 5.68 8.20 11.45
CA GLN A 514 4.51 7.55 12.07
C GLN A 514 3.45 8.58 12.48
N ARG A 515 3.87 9.67 13.12
CA ARG A 515 2.96 10.73 13.59
C ARG A 515 2.46 11.66 12.49
N ARG A 516 3.06 11.62 11.30
CA ARG A 516 2.86 12.64 10.25
C ARG A 516 3.15 14.05 10.79
N ASP A 517 4.20 14.21 11.61
CA ASP A 517 4.52 15.50 12.24
C ASP A 517 5.14 16.47 11.22
N LEU A 518 4.28 17.26 10.58
CA LEU A 518 4.67 18.24 9.56
C LEU A 518 5.45 19.45 10.13
N ASN A 519 5.59 19.59 11.45
CA ASN A 519 6.52 20.57 12.02
C ASN A 519 7.99 20.20 11.78
N ARG A 520 8.23 18.94 11.41
CA ARG A 520 9.52 18.37 11.01
C ARG A 520 9.51 18.01 9.52
N SER A 521 8.96 18.89 8.67
CA SER A 521 8.78 18.62 7.24
C SER A 521 10.09 18.26 6.52
N GLU A 522 11.24 18.75 7.01
CA GLU A 522 12.56 18.45 6.45
C GLU A 522 12.87 16.94 6.39
N ILE A 523 12.26 16.13 7.25
CA ILE A 523 12.42 14.67 7.27
C ILE A 523 11.70 14.03 6.08
N PHE A 524 10.50 14.51 5.75
CA PHE A 524 9.75 14.07 4.58
C PHE A 524 10.40 14.58 3.28
N GLU A 525 10.83 15.85 3.29
CA GLU A 525 11.55 16.51 2.21
C GLU A 525 12.85 15.75 1.85
N PHE A 526 13.64 15.36 2.86
CA PHE A 526 14.84 14.55 2.65
C PHE A 526 14.53 13.22 1.95
N LEU A 527 13.49 12.49 2.37
CA LEU A 527 13.16 11.21 1.75
C LEU A 527 12.64 11.39 0.31
N ALA A 528 11.93 12.48 0.02
CA ALA A 528 11.55 12.84 -1.35
C ALA A 528 12.80 13.11 -2.21
N ASP A 529 13.73 13.90 -1.70
CA ASP A 529 14.96 14.24 -2.41
C ASP A 529 15.88 13.03 -2.57
N ALA A 530 15.96 12.14 -1.58
CA ALA A 530 16.68 10.87 -1.71
C ALA A 530 16.10 9.98 -2.81
N PHE A 531 14.77 9.93 -2.93
CA PHE A 531 14.08 9.20 -3.98
C PHE A 531 14.33 9.82 -5.36
N LEU A 532 14.20 11.14 -5.49
CA LEU A 532 14.49 11.86 -6.73
C LEU A 532 15.95 11.73 -7.15
N TYR A 533 16.88 11.81 -6.20
CA TYR A 533 18.30 11.57 -6.42
C TYR A 533 18.57 10.15 -6.92
N SER A 534 17.98 9.13 -6.28
CA SER A 534 18.21 7.74 -6.67
C SER A 534 17.61 7.35 -8.02
N THR A 535 16.67 8.14 -8.52
CA THR A 535 16.01 7.94 -9.82
C THR A 535 16.52 8.92 -10.88
N ASP A 536 17.50 9.78 -10.55
CA ASP A 536 17.96 10.87 -11.42
C ASP A 536 16.80 11.73 -11.96
N LYS A 537 15.76 11.92 -11.13
CA LYS A 537 14.49 12.59 -11.46
C LYS A 537 13.74 11.97 -12.65
N SER A 538 14.13 10.79 -13.11
CA SER A 538 13.43 10.07 -14.17
C SER A 538 12.02 9.69 -13.73
N GLU A 539 11.21 9.21 -14.67
CA GLU A 539 10.01 8.47 -14.28
C GLU A 539 10.44 7.22 -13.49
N ALA A 540 9.83 7.05 -12.32
CA ALA A 540 10.07 5.88 -11.50
C ALA A 540 9.49 4.66 -12.22
N ARG A 541 10.24 3.57 -12.25
CA ARG A 541 9.87 2.38 -13.01
C ARG A 541 8.69 1.67 -12.34
N TYR A 542 7.76 1.16 -13.15
CA TYR A 542 6.70 0.30 -12.64
C TYR A 542 7.26 -0.97 -12.02
N LYS A 543 6.52 -1.53 -11.05
CA LYS A 543 6.88 -2.77 -10.38
C LYS A 543 7.15 -3.88 -11.41
N GLY A 544 8.25 -4.63 -11.22
CA GLY A 544 8.68 -5.69 -12.14
C GLY A 544 9.54 -5.22 -13.33
N VAL A 545 9.73 -3.91 -13.55
CA VAL A 545 10.67 -3.40 -14.57
C VAL A 545 12.06 -3.21 -13.94
N THR A 546 13.06 -3.95 -14.42
CA THR A 546 14.44 -3.83 -13.93
C THR A 546 15.43 -3.43 -15.01
N HIS A 547 16.48 -2.72 -14.60
CA HIS A 547 17.66 -2.40 -15.40
C HIS A 547 18.85 -3.31 -15.10
N VAL A 548 18.71 -4.17 -14.08
CA VAL A 548 19.78 -5.09 -13.68
C VAL A 548 19.87 -6.18 -14.73
N VAL A 549 20.91 -6.11 -15.55
CA VAL A 549 21.24 -7.15 -16.52
C VAL A 549 22.15 -8.15 -15.83
N ARG A 550 21.60 -9.32 -15.48
CA ARG A 550 22.41 -10.42 -14.93
C ARG A 550 23.04 -11.20 -16.07
N ALA A 551 24.27 -11.69 -15.84
CA ALA A 551 24.89 -12.64 -16.73
C ALA A 551 23.96 -13.86 -16.87
N ASP A 552 23.67 -14.25 -18.11
CA ASP A 552 22.90 -15.45 -18.39
C ASP A 552 23.79 -16.67 -18.06
N PRO A 553 23.45 -17.50 -17.06
CA PRO A 553 24.27 -18.64 -16.70
C PRO A 553 24.37 -19.68 -17.83
N ALA A 554 23.47 -19.65 -18.82
CA ALA A 554 23.55 -20.48 -20.02
C ALA A 554 24.49 -19.90 -21.11
N LYS A 555 24.97 -18.67 -20.95
CA LYS A 555 25.90 -18.02 -21.89
C LYS A 555 27.27 -17.89 -21.22
N VAL A 556 28.18 -18.78 -21.57
CA VAL A 556 29.59 -18.65 -21.21
C VAL A 556 30.19 -17.51 -22.03
N PRO A 557 30.80 -16.48 -21.43
CA PRO A 557 31.52 -15.45 -22.17
C PRO A 557 32.60 -16.14 -23.03
N ALA A 558 32.69 -15.76 -24.31
CA ALA A 558 33.78 -16.25 -25.15
C ALA A 558 35.11 -15.90 -24.47
N ALA A 559 35.93 -16.91 -24.20
CA ALA A 559 37.23 -16.71 -23.58
C ALA A 559 38.04 -15.73 -24.46
N THR A 560 38.41 -14.59 -23.90
CA THR A 560 39.38 -13.69 -24.52
C THR A 560 40.72 -14.41 -24.52
N THR A 561 41.11 -14.91 -25.70
CA THR A 561 42.44 -15.46 -26.01
C THR A 561 43.52 -14.42 -25.97
#